data_AF-A0A7G2CV58-F1
#
_entry.id   AF-A0A7G2CV58-F1
#
_cell.length_a   1.000
_cell.length_b   1.000
_cell.length_c   1.000
_cell.angle_alpha   90.00
_cell.angle_beta   90.00
_cell.angle_gamma   90.00
#
_symmetry.space_group_name_H-M   'P 1'
#
loop_
_entity.id
_entity.type
_entity.pdbx_description
1 polymer ?
#
loop_
_entity_poly.entity_id
_entity_poly.type
_entity_poly.pdbx_seq_one_letter_code
_entity_poly.pdbx_strand_id
1 'polypeptide(L)'
;MNQITMVLNTRNDIRYYPKAALQYFSPIFQYWRCSLPGRYADIAKELDTLVSRGTAEEQHIVDAVGCGDLVRPSGFIEVYRKKSFSDVQEAAQTKRKQNMVLDAISAEELRKMEPDLSHEFSSGLHFKDTLLVRDPGALVNAYIDHVLQNGGHMVKSHVNELKPPSTASADWKLTTGAGEFQSPHVVICSGPWTDVLLKPLGYKLPLYPLRGYCAHFQLREGAALNYPVEDFENGFFMGPMRQGVRITTGGEFTTMDSKPNEKQIRRAEEVLRSILPVQKAVGGVWYGHRPCVGDMKPIIGESKHEGLWFNFGHAHSGLTLGAITARVLAELLAGEKTVVDPKPFSMNRF
;
A
#
# COMPACT_ATOMS: atom_id res chain seq x y z
N MET A 1 0.64 -21.54 8.27
CA MET A 1 -0.74 -21.03 8.07
C MET A 1 -1.66 -22.22 7.87
N ASN A 2 -2.79 -22.32 8.58
CA ASN A 2 -3.69 -23.49 8.48
C ASN A 2 -4.57 -23.37 7.21
N GLN A 3 -4.36 -24.26 6.23
CA GLN A 3 -5.04 -24.24 4.94
C GLN A 3 -6.57 -24.36 5.03
N ILE A 4 -7.08 -25.03 6.07
CA ILE A 4 -8.53 -25.24 6.27
C ILE A 4 -9.27 -23.91 6.50
N THR A 5 -8.68 -23.00 7.28
CA THR A 5 -9.30 -21.72 7.60
C THR A 5 -9.33 -20.73 6.42
N MET A 6 -8.43 -20.84 5.44
CA MET A 6 -8.53 -20.07 4.20
C MET A 6 -9.75 -20.49 3.38
N VAL A 7 -9.98 -21.80 3.25
CA VAL A 7 -11.11 -22.37 2.49
C VAL A 7 -12.45 -21.92 3.08
N LEU A 8 -12.52 -21.79 4.41
CA LEU A 8 -13.73 -21.36 5.11
C LEU A 8 -14.06 -19.86 4.94
N ASN A 9 -13.15 -19.06 4.38
CA ASN A 9 -13.41 -17.65 4.05
C ASN A 9 -13.88 -16.80 5.27
N THR A 10 -13.37 -17.14 6.46
CA THR A 10 -13.83 -16.60 7.76
C THR A 10 -12.80 -15.72 8.47
N ARG A 11 -11.59 -15.55 7.93
CA ARG A 11 -10.54 -14.72 8.53
C ARG A 11 -10.59 -13.26 8.04
N ASN A 12 -9.90 -12.37 8.74
CA ASN A 12 -9.79 -10.95 8.38
C ASN A 12 -8.68 -10.68 7.35
N ASP A 13 -7.71 -11.58 7.23
CA ASP A 13 -6.55 -11.45 6.34
C ASP A 13 -6.91 -11.60 4.86
N ILE A 14 -7.81 -12.53 4.53
CA ILE A 14 -8.28 -12.73 3.16
C ILE A 14 -9.75 -13.15 3.09
N ARG A 15 -10.47 -12.55 2.15
CA ARG A 15 -11.81 -12.95 1.72
C ARG A 15 -11.86 -13.05 0.20
N TYR A 16 -12.54 -14.03 -0.37
CA TYR A 16 -12.64 -14.18 -1.82
C TYR A 16 -14.03 -14.58 -2.31
N TYR A 17 -14.31 -14.32 -3.58
CA TYR A 17 -15.55 -14.71 -4.26
C TYR A 17 -15.24 -15.43 -5.59
N PRO A 18 -15.97 -16.50 -5.94
CA PRO A 18 -15.76 -17.24 -7.19
C PRO A 18 -15.84 -16.36 -8.46
N LYS A 19 -16.77 -15.39 -8.49
CA LYS A 19 -16.92 -14.46 -9.62
C LYS A 19 -15.63 -13.67 -9.89
N ALA A 20 -15.00 -13.15 -8.84
CA ALA A 20 -13.75 -12.42 -8.98
C ALA A 20 -12.60 -13.35 -9.40
N ALA A 21 -12.55 -14.58 -8.87
CA ALA A 21 -11.56 -15.58 -9.27
C ALA A 21 -11.64 -15.95 -10.76
N LEU A 22 -12.86 -16.05 -11.30
CA LEU A 22 -13.06 -16.31 -12.73
C LEU A 22 -12.67 -15.09 -13.58
N GLN A 23 -13.13 -13.89 -13.20
CA GLN A 23 -12.85 -12.67 -13.94
C GLN A 23 -11.36 -12.33 -14.02
N TYR A 24 -10.63 -12.54 -12.91
CA TYR A 24 -9.21 -12.24 -12.80
C TYR A 24 -8.35 -13.51 -12.80
N PHE A 25 -8.80 -14.58 -13.47
CA PHE A 25 -8.09 -15.87 -13.46
C PHE A 25 -6.64 -15.74 -13.93
N SER A 26 -6.40 -15.03 -15.03
CA SER A 26 -5.05 -14.87 -15.59
C SER A 26 -4.05 -14.22 -14.62
N PRO A 27 -4.31 -13.02 -14.06
CA PRO A 27 -3.38 -12.43 -13.10
C PRO A 27 -3.27 -13.20 -11.78
N ILE A 28 -4.34 -13.88 -11.33
CA ILE A 28 -4.27 -14.73 -10.14
C ILE A 28 -3.45 -15.99 -10.37
N PHE A 29 -3.56 -16.61 -11.54
CA PHE A 29 -2.71 -17.73 -11.91
C PHE A 29 -1.24 -17.33 -11.98
N GLN A 30 -0.97 -16.12 -12.50
CA GLN A 30 0.38 -15.55 -12.47
C GLN A 30 0.86 -15.33 -11.04
N TYR A 31 0.03 -14.77 -10.15
CA TYR A 31 0.34 -14.59 -8.73
C TYR A 31 0.71 -15.91 -8.05
N TRP A 32 -0.08 -16.96 -8.28
CA TRP A 32 0.20 -18.29 -7.76
C TRP A 32 1.56 -18.81 -8.26
N ARG A 33 1.83 -18.69 -9.57
CA ARG A 33 3.10 -19.12 -10.16
C ARG A 33 4.28 -18.32 -9.61
N CYS A 34 4.12 -17.02 -9.39
CA CYS A 34 5.14 -16.14 -8.82
C CYS A 34 5.36 -16.36 -7.32
N SER A 35 4.39 -16.97 -6.62
CA SER A 35 4.51 -17.35 -5.20
C SER A 35 5.35 -18.61 -4.97
N LEU A 36 5.81 -19.30 -6.03
CA LEU A 36 6.70 -20.47 -5.89
C LEU A 36 8.07 -20.05 -5.35
N PRO A 37 8.71 -20.83 -4.46
CA PRO A 37 9.86 -20.38 -3.66
C PRO A 37 11.00 -19.70 -4.44
N GLY A 38 11.43 -20.27 -5.57
CA GLY A 38 12.50 -19.70 -6.39
C GLY A 38 12.11 -18.35 -7.01
N ARG A 39 10.92 -18.27 -7.62
CA ARG A 39 10.43 -17.04 -8.25
C ARG A 39 10.15 -15.95 -7.23
N TYR A 40 9.58 -16.34 -6.08
CA TYR A 40 9.33 -15.42 -4.98
C TYR A 40 10.64 -14.84 -4.44
N ALA A 41 11.70 -15.65 -4.29
CA ALA A 41 13.00 -15.16 -3.84
C ALA A 41 13.61 -14.13 -4.80
N ASP A 42 13.46 -14.31 -6.11
CA ASP A 42 13.92 -13.34 -7.11
C ASP A 42 13.09 -12.04 -7.06
N ILE A 43 11.76 -12.15 -7.00
CA ILE A 43 10.86 -11.00 -6.86
C ILE A 43 11.14 -10.22 -5.58
N ALA A 44 11.40 -10.92 -4.46
CA ALA A 44 11.73 -10.29 -3.20
C ALA A 44 13.05 -9.50 -3.28
N LYS A 45 14.09 -10.04 -3.94
CA LYS A 45 15.35 -9.33 -4.18
C LYS A 45 15.15 -8.10 -5.05
N GLU A 46 14.33 -8.21 -6.10
CA GLU A 46 14.01 -7.07 -6.97
C GLU A 46 13.28 -5.99 -6.17
N LEU A 47 12.21 -6.33 -5.44
CA LEU A 47 11.44 -5.39 -4.61
C LEU A 47 12.30 -4.75 -3.50
N ASP A 48 13.23 -5.49 -2.91
CA ASP A 48 14.15 -4.98 -1.89
C ASP A 48 14.95 -3.77 -2.38
N THR A 49 15.27 -3.70 -3.67
CA THR A 49 15.96 -2.53 -4.25
C THR A 49 15.16 -1.23 -4.10
N LEU A 50 13.81 -1.31 -4.14
CA LEU A 50 12.93 -0.17 -3.88
C LEU A 50 12.68 -0.01 -2.37
N VAL A 51 12.30 -1.10 -1.68
CA VAL A 51 11.89 -1.08 -0.26
C VAL A 51 12.99 -0.53 0.63
N SER A 52 14.24 -0.97 0.44
CA SER A 52 15.41 -0.52 1.23
C SER A 52 15.70 0.98 1.11
N ARG A 53 15.14 1.67 0.12
CA ARG A 53 15.29 3.11 -0.11
C ARG A 53 14.01 3.91 0.16
N GLY A 54 12.87 3.24 0.28
CA GLY A 54 11.56 3.88 0.33
C GLY A 54 11.41 4.88 1.48
N THR A 55 11.84 4.51 2.69
CA THR A 55 11.73 5.39 3.87
C THR A 55 12.67 6.58 3.80
N ALA A 56 13.89 6.41 3.30
CA ALA A 56 14.83 7.51 3.13
C ALA A 56 14.32 8.51 2.08
N GLU A 57 13.75 8.01 0.97
CA GLU A 57 13.20 8.86 -0.07
C GLU A 57 11.92 9.58 0.39
N GLU A 58 11.04 8.91 1.14
CA GLU A 58 9.88 9.55 1.74
C GLU A 58 10.30 10.68 2.69
N GLN A 59 11.31 10.44 3.54
CA GLN A 59 11.82 11.47 4.44
C GLN A 59 12.39 12.68 3.68
N HIS A 60 13.09 12.45 2.56
CA HIS A 60 13.58 13.52 1.71
C HIS A 60 12.45 14.43 1.20
N ILE A 61 11.34 13.84 0.73
CA ILE A 61 10.17 14.61 0.27
C ILE A 61 9.50 15.33 1.44
N VAL A 62 9.31 14.66 2.57
CA VAL A 62 8.73 15.25 3.78
C VAL A 62 9.51 16.49 4.24
N ASP A 63 10.84 16.40 4.23
CA ASP A 63 11.73 17.50 4.62
C ASP A 63 11.64 18.66 3.62
N ALA A 64 11.64 18.37 2.32
CA ALA A 64 11.53 19.38 1.26
C ALA A 64 10.18 20.11 1.27
N VAL A 65 9.10 19.40 1.60
CA VAL A 65 7.74 19.95 1.68
C VAL A 65 7.49 20.65 3.02
N GLY A 66 8.24 20.29 4.07
CA GLY A 66 8.10 20.86 5.41
C GLY A 66 6.90 20.30 6.20
N CYS A 67 6.51 19.04 5.95
CA CYS A 67 5.34 18.40 6.59
C CYS A 67 5.73 17.29 7.60
N GLY A 68 6.86 17.48 8.29
CA GLY A 68 7.42 16.51 9.24
C GLY A 68 6.52 16.21 10.45
N ASP A 69 5.52 17.03 10.76
CA ASP A 69 4.56 16.77 11.85
C ASP A 69 3.63 15.57 11.56
N LEU A 70 3.48 15.22 10.29
CA LEU A 70 2.62 14.13 9.82
C LEU A 70 3.30 12.75 9.86
N VAL A 71 4.64 12.72 9.91
CA VAL A 71 5.44 11.52 9.71
C VAL A 71 6.39 11.33 10.89
N ARG A 72 6.48 10.09 11.41
CA ARG A 72 7.37 9.77 12.53
C ARG A 72 8.11 8.47 12.28
N PRO A 73 9.45 8.42 12.43
CA PRO A 73 10.24 7.21 12.27
C PRO A 73 10.16 6.32 13.53
N SER A 74 8.97 5.81 13.84
CA SER A 74 8.75 4.99 15.03
C SER A 74 8.67 3.50 14.75
N GLY A 75 8.56 3.10 13.48
CA GLY A 75 8.29 1.70 13.18
C GLY A 75 6.85 1.26 13.44
N PHE A 76 6.63 -0.05 13.44
CA PHE A 76 5.40 -0.71 13.90
C PHE A 76 5.71 -1.96 14.74
N ILE A 77 4.73 -2.40 15.52
CA ILE A 77 4.84 -3.55 16.42
C ILE A 77 3.92 -4.67 15.93
N GLU A 78 4.45 -5.86 15.70
CA GLU A 78 3.66 -7.09 15.51
C GLU A 78 3.50 -7.78 16.87
N VAL A 79 2.26 -7.98 17.35
CA VAL A 79 1.98 -8.56 18.69
C VAL A 79 1.44 -9.99 18.60
N TYR A 80 1.72 -10.79 19.62
CA TYR A 80 1.31 -12.20 19.69
C TYR A 80 0.74 -12.57 21.06
N ARG A 81 -0.35 -13.34 21.09
CA ARG A 81 -0.85 -14.01 22.30
C ARG A 81 -0.10 -15.32 22.53
N LYS A 82 0.13 -16.10 21.47
CA LYS A 82 0.59 -17.50 21.55
C LYS A 82 2.10 -17.69 21.47
N LYS A 83 2.85 -16.75 20.88
CA LYS A 83 4.31 -16.87 20.79
C LYS A 83 4.95 -16.45 22.11
N SER A 84 5.85 -17.28 22.61
CA SER A 84 6.69 -16.94 23.74
C SER A 84 7.76 -15.91 23.33
N PHE A 85 8.36 -15.23 24.30
CA PHE A 85 9.44 -14.29 24.00
C PHE A 85 10.65 -14.96 23.31
N SER A 86 10.98 -16.20 23.68
CA SER A 86 12.05 -16.97 23.01
C SER A 86 11.73 -17.26 21.54
N ASP A 87 10.49 -17.61 21.21
CA ASP A 87 10.06 -17.83 19.82
C ASP A 87 10.27 -16.55 18.98
N VAL A 88 9.96 -15.40 19.59
CA VAL A 88 10.09 -14.11 18.93
C VAL A 88 11.55 -13.67 18.80
N GLN A 89 12.41 -14.00 19.78
CA GLN A 89 13.86 -13.78 19.67
C GLN A 89 14.47 -14.57 18.50
N GLU A 90 14.10 -15.85 18.35
CA GLU A 90 14.55 -16.67 17.22
C GLU A 90 14.06 -16.11 15.88
N ALA A 91 12.78 -15.69 15.82
CA ALA A 91 12.22 -15.04 14.64
C ALA A 91 12.95 -13.74 14.29
N ALA A 92 13.28 -12.91 15.29
CA ALA A 92 14.04 -11.68 15.11
C ALA A 92 15.45 -11.96 14.55
N GLN A 93 16.15 -12.96 15.07
CA GLN A 93 17.47 -13.36 14.56
C GLN A 93 17.39 -13.78 13.09
N THR A 94 16.36 -14.53 12.70
CA THR A 94 16.16 -14.97 11.32
C THR A 94 15.89 -13.77 10.39
N LYS A 95 15.02 -12.84 10.80
CA LYS A 95 14.69 -11.63 10.04
C LYS A 95 15.87 -10.66 9.92
N ARG A 96 16.72 -10.55 10.94
CA ARG A 96 17.96 -9.74 10.88
C ARG A 96 18.96 -10.28 9.85
N LYS A 97 19.05 -11.60 9.65
CA LYS A 97 19.84 -12.20 8.56
C LYS A 97 19.31 -11.85 7.16
N GLN A 98 18.08 -11.34 7.08
CA GLN A 98 17.43 -10.86 5.86
C GLN A 98 17.42 -9.32 5.79
N ASN A 99 18.35 -8.65 6.50
CA ASN A 99 18.53 -7.19 6.52
C ASN A 99 17.36 -6.38 7.10
N MET A 100 16.42 -7.02 7.80
CA MET A 100 15.33 -6.30 8.48
C MET A 100 15.83 -5.66 9.79
N VAL A 101 15.47 -4.41 10.06
CA VAL A 101 15.82 -3.72 11.30
C VAL A 101 14.69 -3.86 12.32
N LEU A 102 14.85 -4.78 13.27
CA LEU A 102 13.82 -5.08 14.26
C LEU A 102 14.37 -5.59 15.60
N ASP A 103 13.54 -5.48 16.63
CA ASP A 103 13.76 -6.05 17.97
C ASP A 103 12.65 -7.02 18.38
N ALA A 104 13.02 -8.04 19.15
CA ALA A 104 12.06 -8.83 19.92
C ALA A 104 11.68 -8.06 21.18
N ILE A 105 10.39 -8.05 21.51
CA ILE A 105 9.79 -7.37 22.65
C ILE A 105 9.11 -8.39 23.54
N SER A 106 9.40 -8.34 24.84
CA SER A 106 8.71 -9.10 25.88
C SER A 106 7.35 -8.48 26.24
N ALA A 107 6.48 -9.22 26.93
CA ALA A 107 5.23 -8.66 27.44
C ALA A 107 5.43 -7.44 28.36
N GLU A 108 6.52 -7.39 29.14
CA GLU A 108 6.80 -6.25 30.02
C GLU A 108 7.21 -5.01 29.23
N GLU A 109 8.09 -5.16 28.24
CA GLU A 109 8.48 -4.06 27.36
C GLU A 109 7.29 -3.57 26.53
N LEU A 110 6.45 -4.48 26.04
CA LEU A 110 5.23 -4.12 25.31
C LEU A 110 4.30 -3.27 26.18
N ARG A 111 4.10 -3.63 27.46
CA ARG A 111 3.29 -2.82 28.40
C ARG A 111 3.89 -1.44 28.68
N LYS A 112 5.21 -1.29 28.62
CA LYS A 112 5.87 0.02 28.76
C LYS A 112 5.68 0.88 27.50
N MET A 113 5.73 0.26 26.33
CA MET A 113 5.56 0.95 25.04
C MET A 113 4.09 1.32 24.76
N GLU A 114 3.17 0.43 25.14
CA GLU A 114 1.73 0.56 24.92
C GLU A 114 0.94 0.27 26.21
N PRO A 115 0.90 1.21 27.18
CA PRO A 115 0.26 0.98 28.48
C PRO A 115 -1.25 0.73 28.42
N ASP A 116 -1.93 1.26 27.40
CA ASP A 116 -3.39 1.11 27.22
C ASP A 116 -3.77 -0.12 26.38
N LEU A 117 -2.79 -0.85 25.83
CA LEU A 117 -3.02 -2.09 25.10
C LEU A 117 -3.25 -3.25 26.08
N SER A 118 -4.18 -4.14 25.76
CA SER A 118 -4.52 -5.28 26.61
C SER A 118 -3.31 -6.15 26.97
N HIS A 119 -3.33 -6.67 28.20
CA HIS A 119 -2.27 -7.53 28.75
C HIS A 119 -2.31 -8.98 28.23
N GLU A 120 -3.22 -9.30 27.29
CA GLU A 120 -3.31 -10.65 26.71
C GLU A 120 -2.13 -10.99 25.77
N PHE A 121 -1.36 -10.00 25.33
CA PHE A 121 -0.20 -10.21 24.46
C PHE A 121 1.04 -10.65 25.27
N SER A 122 1.64 -11.75 24.84
CA SER A 122 2.78 -12.39 25.51
C SER A 122 4.14 -11.91 24.99
N SER A 123 4.20 -11.41 23.75
CA SER A 123 5.43 -10.94 23.10
C SER A 123 5.12 -10.17 21.81
N GLY A 124 6.15 -9.56 21.18
CA GLY A 124 6.01 -8.91 19.88
C GLY A 124 7.33 -8.61 19.16
N LEU A 125 7.26 -8.23 17.89
CA LEU A 125 8.40 -7.73 17.10
C LEU A 125 8.24 -6.24 16.81
N HIS A 126 9.23 -5.42 17.15
CA HIS A 126 9.28 -4.00 16.77
C HIS A 126 10.09 -3.83 15.49
N PHE A 127 9.45 -3.60 14.36
CA PHE A 127 10.11 -3.22 13.12
C PHE A 127 10.40 -1.73 13.14
N LYS A 128 11.66 -1.31 13.00
CA LYS A 128 12.11 0.06 13.27
C LYS A 128 12.33 0.91 12.01
N ASP A 129 12.56 0.26 10.88
CA ASP A 129 12.89 0.86 9.57
C ASP A 129 11.63 1.27 8.78
N THR A 130 10.56 1.68 9.47
CA THR A 130 9.32 2.14 8.84
C THR A 130 8.81 3.45 9.44
N LEU A 131 8.05 4.20 8.64
CA LEU A 131 7.48 5.48 9.02
C LEU A 131 6.01 5.31 9.42
N LEU A 132 5.64 5.89 10.56
CA LEU A 132 4.25 6.13 10.93
C LEU A 132 3.75 7.39 10.23
N VAL A 133 2.69 7.28 9.45
CA VAL A 133 1.97 8.43 8.88
C VAL A 133 0.66 8.63 9.64
N ARG A 134 0.53 9.75 10.37
CA ARG A 134 -0.60 10.04 11.26
C ARG A 134 -1.83 10.61 10.53
N ASP A 135 -1.65 11.07 9.31
CA ASP A 135 -2.72 11.50 8.42
C ASP A 135 -2.28 11.40 6.95
N PRO A 136 -2.54 10.27 6.28
CA PRO A 136 -2.16 10.09 4.87
C PRO A 136 -2.83 11.09 3.91
N GLY A 137 -4.04 11.59 4.25
CA GLY A 137 -4.73 12.56 3.41
C GLY A 137 -4.07 13.93 3.49
N ALA A 138 -3.72 14.37 4.70
CA ALA A 138 -2.96 15.60 4.89
C ALA A 138 -1.57 15.52 4.25
N LEU A 139 -0.90 14.37 4.32
CA LEU A 139 0.42 14.17 3.72
C LEU A 139 0.39 14.36 2.20
N VAL A 140 -0.54 13.67 1.52
CA VAL A 140 -0.70 13.82 0.07
C VAL A 140 -1.13 15.23 -0.32
N ASN A 141 -2.00 15.88 0.45
CA ASN A 141 -2.38 17.26 0.20
C ASN A 141 -1.18 18.21 0.33
N ALA A 142 -0.30 18.01 1.32
CA ALA A 142 0.92 18.82 1.44
C ALA A 142 1.82 18.67 0.19
N TYR A 143 1.94 17.46 -0.36
CA TYR A 143 2.68 17.21 -1.60
C TYR A 143 2.03 17.92 -2.80
N ILE A 144 0.70 17.88 -2.90
CA ILE A 144 -0.04 18.60 -3.95
C ILE A 144 0.17 20.11 -3.81
N ASP A 145 0.02 20.66 -2.60
CA ASP A 145 0.19 22.08 -2.34
C ASP A 145 1.61 22.54 -2.70
N HIS A 146 2.63 21.74 -2.39
CA HIS A 146 4.00 22.01 -2.79
C HIS A 146 4.16 22.05 -4.33
N VAL A 147 3.56 21.10 -5.05
CA VAL A 147 3.57 21.10 -6.53
C VAL A 147 2.89 22.36 -7.08
N LEU A 148 1.74 22.75 -6.53
CA LEU A 148 1.02 23.96 -6.95
C LEU A 148 1.83 25.25 -6.70
N GLN A 149 2.51 25.33 -5.54
CA GLN A 149 3.39 26.46 -5.20
C GLN A 149 4.58 26.58 -6.16
N ASN A 150 5.02 25.47 -6.75
CA ASN A 150 6.10 25.42 -7.73
C ASN A 150 5.61 25.51 -9.19
N GLY A 151 4.39 26.02 -9.41
CA GLY A 151 3.85 26.27 -10.76
C GLY A 151 3.18 25.07 -11.41
N GLY A 152 3.01 23.95 -10.70
CA GLY A 152 2.19 22.85 -11.16
C GLY A 152 0.70 23.22 -11.18
N HIS A 153 -0.08 22.47 -11.95
CA HIS A 153 -1.52 22.66 -12.07
C HIS A 153 -2.27 21.37 -11.73
N MET A 154 -3.35 21.51 -10.97
CA MET A 154 -4.25 20.39 -10.66
C MET A 154 -5.62 20.65 -11.27
N VAL A 155 -6.07 19.71 -12.09
CA VAL A 155 -7.42 19.70 -12.67
C VAL A 155 -8.20 18.54 -12.07
N LYS A 156 -9.28 18.84 -11.34
CA LYS A 156 -10.19 17.81 -10.80
C LYS A 156 -11.21 17.42 -11.87
N SER A 157 -10.87 16.44 -12.70
CA SER A 157 -11.78 15.91 -13.72
C SER A 157 -11.54 14.42 -13.99
N HIS A 158 -12.57 13.73 -14.48
CA HIS A 158 -12.42 12.41 -15.07
C HIS A 158 -11.77 12.52 -16.47
N VAL A 159 -10.84 11.63 -16.78
CA VAL A 159 -10.26 11.47 -18.12
C VAL A 159 -11.14 10.51 -18.89
N ASN A 160 -11.81 11.02 -19.92
CA ASN A 160 -12.76 10.25 -20.72
C ASN A 160 -12.09 9.51 -21.87
N GLU A 161 -11.03 10.11 -22.43
CA GLU A 161 -10.34 9.57 -23.59
C GLU A 161 -8.86 9.97 -23.56
N LEU A 162 -8.00 9.05 -24.00
CA LEU A 162 -6.57 9.25 -24.21
C LEU A 162 -6.23 8.79 -25.62
N LYS A 163 -5.72 9.71 -26.46
CA LYS A 163 -5.33 9.45 -27.84
C LYS A 163 -3.82 9.59 -28.02
N PRO A 164 -3.16 8.67 -28.73
CA PRO A 164 -1.75 8.78 -29.03
C PRO A 164 -1.49 9.92 -30.03
N PRO A 165 -0.23 10.37 -30.14
CA PRO A 165 0.23 11.19 -31.26
C PRO A 165 -0.20 10.60 -32.61
N SER A 166 -0.43 11.49 -33.57
CA SER A 166 -0.84 11.15 -34.94
C SER A 166 -0.17 12.09 -35.94
N THR A 167 -0.33 11.81 -37.23
CA THR A 167 0.12 12.73 -38.29
C THR A 167 -0.49 14.13 -38.19
N ALA A 168 -1.63 14.27 -37.51
CA ALA A 168 -2.32 15.54 -37.29
C ALA A 168 -1.93 16.25 -35.98
N SER A 169 -1.28 15.56 -35.03
CA SER A 169 -0.89 16.10 -33.72
C SER A 169 0.31 15.33 -33.16
N ALA A 170 1.44 16.00 -32.97
CA ALA A 170 2.65 15.39 -32.42
C ALA A 170 2.51 14.98 -30.94
N ASP A 171 1.53 15.53 -30.23
CA ASP A 171 1.33 15.30 -28.80
C ASP A 171 0.19 14.31 -28.51
N TRP A 172 0.26 13.68 -27.34
CA TRP A 172 -0.85 12.96 -26.74
C TRP A 172 -2.00 13.92 -26.46
N LYS A 173 -3.23 13.45 -26.67
CA LYS A 173 -4.45 14.22 -26.41
C LYS A 173 -5.28 13.55 -25.32
N LEU A 174 -5.64 14.32 -24.30
CA LEU A 174 -6.51 13.90 -23.20
C LEU A 174 -7.81 14.69 -23.27
N THR A 175 -8.93 13.98 -23.30
CA THR A 175 -10.26 14.60 -23.24
C THR A 175 -10.85 14.41 -21.86
N THR A 176 -11.29 15.50 -21.24
CA THR A 176 -11.86 15.50 -19.89
C THR A 176 -13.17 16.31 -19.86
N GLY A 177 -13.91 16.24 -18.75
CA GLY A 177 -15.06 17.13 -18.53
C GLY A 177 -14.68 18.62 -18.37
N ALA A 178 -13.42 18.91 -18.07
CA ALA A 178 -12.90 20.28 -17.92
C ALA A 178 -12.29 20.84 -19.23
N GLY A 179 -12.27 20.07 -20.32
CA GLY A 179 -11.67 20.44 -21.59
C GLY A 179 -10.67 19.42 -22.11
N GLU A 180 -9.97 19.82 -23.18
CA GLU A 180 -8.94 19.02 -23.84
C GLU A 180 -7.54 19.50 -23.43
N PHE A 181 -6.63 18.55 -23.23
CA PHE A 181 -5.24 18.81 -22.88
C PHE A 181 -4.32 18.08 -23.87
N GLN A 182 -3.17 18.68 -24.15
CA GLN A 182 -2.14 18.10 -25.01
C GLN A 182 -0.80 18.10 -24.27
N SER A 183 -0.02 17.03 -24.47
CA SER A 183 1.32 16.92 -23.90
C SER A 183 2.17 15.91 -24.70
N PRO A 184 3.46 16.15 -24.90
CA PRO A 184 4.36 15.14 -25.47
C PRO A 184 4.54 13.93 -24.54
N HIS A 185 4.34 14.13 -23.22
CA HIS A 185 4.46 13.08 -22.22
C HIS A 185 3.20 12.93 -21.37
N VAL A 186 2.78 11.68 -21.14
CA VAL A 186 1.67 11.32 -20.26
C VAL A 186 2.11 10.24 -19.30
N VAL A 187 1.90 10.45 -18.00
CA VAL A 187 2.16 9.45 -16.96
C VAL A 187 0.83 8.90 -16.44
N ILE A 188 0.67 7.58 -16.44
CA ILE A 188 -0.51 6.90 -15.90
C ILE A 188 -0.23 6.42 -14.47
N CYS A 189 -0.91 7.06 -13.51
CA CYS A 189 -0.88 6.74 -12.08
C CYS A 189 -2.29 6.41 -11.53
N SER A 190 -3.21 5.97 -12.39
CA SER A 190 -4.66 5.83 -12.10
C SER A 190 -5.05 4.61 -11.25
N GLY A 191 -4.10 4.01 -10.52
CA GLY A 191 -4.37 2.88 -9.63
C GLY A 191 -5.17 1.75 -10.29
N PRO A 192 -6.27 1.26 -9.66
CA PRO A 192 -7.05 0.13 -10.18
C PRO A 192 -7.88 0.47 -11.42
N TRP A 193 -8.00 1.75 -11.80
CA TRP A 193 -8.73 2.19 -12.99
C TRP A 193 -7.85 2.23 -14.26
N THR A 194 -6.57 1.88 -14.13
CA THR A 194 -5.58 1.93 -15.22
C THR A 194 -6.00 1.12 -16.46
N ASP A 195 -6.62 -0.04 -16.28
CA ASP A 195 -7.11 -0.85 -17.41
C ASP A 195 -8.17 -0.13 -18.25
N VAL A 196 -8.99 0.72 -17.64
CA VAL A 196 -10.06 1.46 -18.34
C VAL A 196 -9.45 2.43 -19.36
N LEU A 197 -8.38 3.13 -18.97
CA LEU A 197 -7.71 4.11 -19.82
C LEU A 197 -6.82 3.45 -20.90
N LEU A 198 -6.20 2.31 -20.59
CA LEU A 198 -5.19 1.70 -21.47
C LEU A 198 -5.73 0.62 -22.41
N LYS A 199 -6.92 0.06 -22.14
CA LYS A 199 -7.54 -0.94 -23.02
C LYS A 199 -7.75 -0.43 -24.47
N PRO A 200 -8.21 0.81 -24.73
CA PRO A 200 -8.32 1.34 -26.09
C PRO A 200 -6.99 1.42 -26.85
N LEU A 201 -5.87 1.55 -26.12
CA LEU A 201 -4.51 1.55 -26.68
C LEU A 201 -3.94 0.12 -26.85
N GLY A 202 -4.77 -0.90 -26.65
CA GLY A 202 -4.39 -2.31 -26.85
C GLY A 202 -3.48 -2.88 -25.77
N TYR A 203 -3.48 -2.32 -24.55
CA TYR A 203 -2.82 -2.96 -23.41
C TYR A 203 -3.72 -4.04 -22.80
N LYS A 204 -3.09 -5.12 -22.33
CA LYS A 204 -3.72 -6.17 -21.53
C LYS A 204 -2.88 -6.35 -20.27
N LEU A 205 -3.25 -5.67 -19.19
CA LEU A 205 -2.45 -5.68 -17.97
C LEU A 205 -2.90 -6.83 -17.06
N PRO A 206 -1.98 -7.50 -16.35
CA PRO A 206 -2.32 -8.49 -15.35
C PRO A 206 -2.69 -7.80 -14.02
N LEU A 207 -3.58 -6.81 -14.08
CA LEU A 207 -4.07 -6.08 -12.93
C LEU A 207 -5.33 -6.74 -12.36
N TYR A 208 -5.43 -6.72 -11.04
CA TYR A 208 -6.64 -7.11 -10.33
C TYR A 208 -6.78 -6.26 -9.06
N PRO A 209 -8.01 -5.86 -8.70
CA PRO A 209 -8.23 -5.10 -7.50
C PRO A 209 -8.28 -6.01 -6.26
N LEU A 210 -7.71 -5.53 -5.16
CA LEU A 210 -7.91 -6.13 -3.84
C LEU A 210 -8.51 -5.07 -2.90
N ARG A 211 -9.76 -5.26 -2.49
CA ARG A 211 -10.46 -4.31 -1.63
C ARG A 211 -9.95 -4.42 -0.19
N GLY A 212 -9.82 -3.30 0.50
CA GLY A 212 -9.48 -3.26 1.92
C GLY A 212 -10.32 -2.23 2.65
N TYR A 213 -10.73 -2.53 3.87
CA TYR A 213 -11.60 -1.67 4.69
C TYR A 213 -10.80 -0.93 5.74
N CYS A 214 -11.31 0.26 6.08
CA CYS A 214 -10.79 1.09 7.14
C CYS A 214 -11.94 1.64 7.99
N ALA A 215 -11.66 1.86 9.26
CA ALA A 215 -12.54 2.56 10.19
C ALA A 215 -11.72 3.33 11.21
N HIS A 216 -12.28 4.42 11.73
CA HIS A 216 -11.65 5.25 12.76
C HIS A 216 -12.43 5.19 14.07
N PHE A 217 -11.71 5.30 15.17
CA PHE A 217 -12.27 5.24 16.52
C PHE A 217 -11.58 6.23 17.45
N GLN A 218 -12.35 6.88 18.32
CA GLN A 218 -11.80 7.63 19.46
C GLN A 218 -11.45 6.67 20.59
N LEU A 219 -10.34 6.93 21.25
CA LEU A 219 -9.98 6.29 22.51
C LEU A 219 -10.65 7.04 23.68
N ARG A 220 -10.74 6.38 24.82
CA ARG A 220 -11.07 7.00 26.12
C ARG A 220 -10.09 8.13 26.40
N GLU A 221 -10.57 9.19 27.04
CA GLU A 221 -9.71 10.30 27.48
C GLU A 221 -8.53 9.79 28.32
N GLY A 222 -7.33 10.28 28.00
CA GLY A 222 -6.07 9.86 28.62
C GLY A 222 -5.47 8.55 28.07
N ALA A 223 -6.20 7.78 27.27
CA ALA A 223 -5.66 6.58 26.63
C ALA A 223 -5.03 6.89 25.28
N ALA A 224 -3.96 6.17 24.95
CA ALA A 224 -3.22 6.35 23.70
C ALA A 224 -2.85 5.01 23.04
N LEU A 225 -2.65 5.07 21.72
CA LEU A 225 -1.89 4.08 20.98
C LEU A 225 -0.65 4.79 20.45
N ASN A 226 0.53 4.37 20.88
CA ASN A 226 1.76 5.09 20.59
C ASN A 226 2.37 4.70 19.25
N TYR A 227 2.28 3.44 18.85
CA TYR A 227 2.84 2.84 17.65
C TYR A 227 1.73 2.20 16.81
N PRO A 228 1.89 2.09 15.48
CA PRO A 228 1.10 1.12 14.74
C PRO A 228 1.33 -0.29 15.29
N VAL A 229 0.24 -1.04 15.45
CA VAL A 229 0.26 -2.41 15.96
C VAL A 229 -0.44 -3.34 14.96
N GLU A 230 0.22 -4.44 14.62
CA GLU A 230 -0.38 -5.57 13.92
C GLU A 230 -0.79 -6.64 14.92
N ASP A 231 -2.09 -6.94 14.99
CA ASP A 231 -2.56 -8.15 15.66
C ASP A 231 -2.47 -9.31 14.66
N PHE A 232 -1.32 -9.99 14.65
CA PHE A 232 -0.99 -11.02 13.66
C PHE A 232 -2.00 -12.18 13.65
N GLU A 233 -2.51 -12.56 14.82
CA GLU A 233 -3.40 -13.70 14.98
C GLU A 233 -4.81 -13.39 14.45
N ASN A 234 -5.28 -12.16 14.66
CA ASN A 234 -6.58 -11.68 14.18
C ASN A 234 -6.53 -11.00 12.81
N GLY A 235 -5.34 -10.79 12.24
CA GLY A 235 -5.14 -10.38 10.84
C GLY A 235 -5.61 -8.97 10.51
N PHE A 236 -5.35 -8.00 11.38
CA PHE A 236 -5.63 -6.58 11.14
C PHE A 236 -4.55 -5.68 11.74
N PHE A 237 -4.43 -4.48 11.19
CA PHE A 237 -3.56 -3.42 11.73
C PHE A 237 -4.39 -2.37 12.44
N MET A 238 -3.84 -1.80 13.50
CA MET A 238 -4.33 -0.57 14.14
C MET A 238 -3.21 0.46 14.16
N GLY A 239 -3.50 1.70 13.78
CA GLY A 239 -2.52 2.77 13.68
C GLY A 239 -3.01 4.06 14.32
N PRO A 240 -2.16 4.76 15.08
CA PRO A 240 -2.52 6.07 15.61
C PRO A 240 -2.63 7.10 14.48
N MET A 241 -3.68 7.91 14.55
CA MET A 241 -4.02 8.96 13.59
C MET A 241 -4.32 10.26 14.31
N ARG A 242 -4.32 11.39 13.60
CA ARG A 242 -4.80 12.67 14.16
C ARG A 242 -6.24 12.59 14.71
N GLN A 243 -7.06 11.73 14.13
CA GLN A 243 -8.49 11.57 14.46
C GLN A 243 -8.78 10.42 15.45
N GLY A 244 -7.75 9.83 16.07
CA GLY A 244 -7.89 8.68 16.98
C GLY A 244 -7.10 7.47 16.48
N VAL A 245 -7.68 6.27 16.53
CA VAL A 245 -7.07 5.03 16.02
C VAL A 245 -7.76 4.62 14.73
N ARG A 246 -6.99 4.28 13.69
CA ARG A 246 -7.50 3.62 12.47
C ARG A 246 -7.27 2.14 12.57
N ILE A 247 -8.26 1.33 12.27
CA ILE A 247 -8.05 -0.08 11.92
C ILE A 247 -8.10 -0.27 10.41
N THR A 248 -7.31 -1.21 9.91
CA THR A 248 -7.35 -1.67 8.52
C THR A 248 -7.37 -3.19 8.45
N THR A 249 -8.14 -3.73 7.51
CA THR A 249 -8.26 -5.18 7.33
C THR A 249 -7.33 -5.70 6.25
N GLY A 250 -7.23 -7.03 6.17
CA GLY A 250 -6.68 -7.73 5.02
C GLY A 250 -7.46 -7.50 3.73
N GLY A 251 -7.21 -8.36 2.76
CA GLY A 251 -7.75 -8.24 1.40
C GLY A 251 -9.13 -8.87 1.25
N GLU A 252 -10.01 -8.21 0.51
CA GLU A 252 -11.21 -8.81 -0.07
C GLU A 252 -11.05 -8.85 -1.58
N PHE A 253 -10.86 -10.06 -2.10
CA PHE A 253 -10.71 -10.32 -3.51
C PHE A 253 -12.08 -10.34 -4.19
N THR A 254 -12.40 -9.22 -4.83
CA THR A 254 -13.72 -8.89 -5.39
C THR A 254 -13.56 -8.09 -6.69
N THR A 255 -14.67 -7.70 -7.32
CA THR A 255 -14.66 -6.83 -8.51
C THR A 255 -14.88 -5.36 -8.14
N MET A 256 -14.46 -4.42 -8.99
CA MET A 256 -14.61 -2.98 -8.76
C MET A 256 -16.06 -2.55 -8.44
N ASP A 257 -17.06 -3.16 -9.10
CA ASP A 257 -18.48 -2.82 -8.95
C ASP A 257 -19.20 -3.62 -7.85
N SER A 258 -18.50 -4.47 -7.10
CA SER A 258 -19.13 -5.30 -6.08
C SER A 258 -19.54 -4.49 -4.86
N LYS A 259 -20.75 -4.76 -4.33
CA LYS A 259 -21.22 -4.12 -3.08
C LYS A 259 -20.24 -4.35 -1.92
N PRO A 260 -20.07 -3.39 -1.00
CA PRO A 260 -19.24 -3.56 0.18
C PRO A 260 -19.77 -4.67 1.10
N ASN A 261 -18.85 -5.29 1.82
CA ASN A 261 -19.09 -6.31 2.82
C ASN A 261 -18.25 -6.03 4.06
N GLU A 262 -18.87 -5.42 5.06
CA GLU A 262 -18.20 -4.94 6.26
C GLU A 262 -17.87 -6.05 7.28
N LYS A 263 -18.05 -7.33 6.96
CA LYS A 263 -17.81 -8.42 7.93
C LYS A 263 -16.38 -8.46 8.45
N GLN A 264 -15.37 -8.19 7.61
CA GLN A 264 -13.96 -8.17 8.05
C GLN A 264 -13.71 -7.02 9.02
N ILE A 265 -14.19 -5.81 8.71
CA ILE A 265 -13.95 -4.64 9.57
C ILE A 265 -14.72 -4.73 10.88
N ARG A 266 -15.93 -5.32 10.89
CA ARG A 266 -16.72 -5.50 12.11
C ARG A 266 -16.08 -6.51 13.07
N ARG A 267 -15.50 -7.59 12.55
CA ARG A 267 -14.69 -8.53 13.37
C ARG A 267 -13.45 -7.86 13.93
N ALA A 268 -12.76 -7.06 13.11
CA ALA A 268 -11.61 -6.29 13.59
C ALA A 268 -12.02 -5.27 14.67
N GLU A 269 -13.18 -4.63 14.54
CA GLU A 269 -13.75 -3.75 15.57
C GLU A 269 -14.08 -4.50 16.87
N GLU A 270 -14.69 -5.69 16.79
CA GLU A 270 -14.98 -6.53 17.97
C GLU A 270 -13.70 -6.84 18.75
N VAL A 271 -12.62 -7.21 18.07
CA VAL A 271 -11.31 -7.44 18.69
C VAL A 271 -10.69 -6.15 19.20
N LEU A 272 -10.75 -5.06 18.42
CA LEU A 272 -10.22 -3.75 18.82
C LEU A 272 -10.80 -3.31 20.17
N ARG A 273 -12.12 -3.49 20.36
CA ARG A 273 -12.83 -3.12 21.59
C ARG A 273 -12.43 -3.98 22.80
N SER A 274 -11.90 -5.18 22.61
CA SER A 274 -11.37 -6.00 23.71
C SER A 274 -9.91 -5.69 24.04
N ILE A 275 -9.17 -5.03 23.14
CA ILE A 275 -7.72 -4.82 23.29
C ILE A 275 -7.29 -3.37 23.52
N LEU A 276 -8.16 -2.41 23.22
CA LEU A 276 -7.93 -0.98 23.46
C LEU A 276 -9.21 -0.34 24.04
N PRO A 277 -9.08 0.70 24.87
CA PRO A 277 -10.20 1.42 25.47
C PRO A 277 -10.90 2.34 24.46
N VAL A 278 -11.49 1.77 23.41
CA VAL A 278 -12.21 2.47 22.34
C VAL A 278 -13.60 2.91 22.81
N GLN A 279 -13.97 4.16 22.49
CA GLN A 279 -15.30 4.70 22.78
C GLN A 279 -16.20 4.68 21.52
N LYS A 280 -16.06 5.71 20.67
CA LYS A 280 -16.96 5.96 19.54
C LYS A 280 -16.24 5.80 18.21
N ALA A 281 -16.96 5.32 17.20
CA ALA A 281 -16.52 5.41 15.82
C ALA A 281 -16.46 6.90 15.37
N VAL A 282 -15.53 7.19 14.48
CA VAL A 282 -15.36 8.52 13.86
C VAL A 282 -15.66 8.37 12.38
N GLY A 283 -16.69 9.08 11.91
CA GLY A 283 -17.17 8.93 10.54
C GLY A 283 -17.82 7.56 10.32
N GLY A 284 -17.63 6.99 9.13
CA GLY A 284 -18.14 5.67 8.75
C GLY A 284 -17.03 4.75 8.27
N VAL A 285 -17.37 3.48 8.03
CA VAL A 285 -16.48 2.54 7.34
C VAL A 285 -16.28 3.01 5.91
N TRP A 286 -15.03 2.98 5.43
CA TRP A 286 -14.72 3.19 4.02
C TRP A 286 -13.81 2.07 3.50
N TYR A 287 -13.66 2.00 2.19
CA TYR A 287 -12.79 1.04 1.54
C TYR A 287 -12.07 1.64 0.34
N GLY A 288 -10.96 1.03 -0.05
CA GLY A 288 -10.23 1.30 -1.28
C GLY A 288 -9.93 0.01 -2.04
N HIS A 289 -9.53 0.14 -3.31
CA HIS A 289 -9.10 -0.97 -4.14
C HIS A 289 -7.60 -0.86 -4.43
N ARG A 290 -6.83 -1.82 -3.95
CA ARG A 290 -5.39 -1.91 -4.18
C ARG A 290 -5.15 -2.40 -5.61
N PRO A 291 -4.32 -1.72 -6.42
CA PRO A 291 -3.98 -2.16 -7.77
C PRO A 291 -2.91 -3.25 -7.71
N CYS A 292 -3.31 -4.52 -7.65
CA CYS A 292 -2.37 -5.62 -7.58
C CYS A 292 -1.98 -6.08 -8.98
N VAL A 293 -0.69 -6.35 -9.20
CA VAL A 293 -0.17 -6.93 -10.44
C VAL A 293 0.10 -8.42 -10.20
N GLY A 294 -0.14 -9.27 -11.19
CA GLY A 294 0.04 -10.72 -11.10
C GLY A 294 1.44 -11.18 -10.67
N ASP A 295 2.49 -10.38 -10.87
CA ASP A 295 3.85 -10.70 -10.40
C ASP A 295 4.27 -9.96 -9.13
N MET A 296 3.34 -9.31 -8.44
CA MET A 296 3.51 -8.58 -7.17
C MET A 296 4.39 -7.33 -7.26
N LYS A 297 4.90 -6.96 -8.43
CA LYS A 297 5.76 -5.79 -8.63
C LYS A 297 4.99 -4.63 -9.25
N PRO A 298 5.30 -3.37 -8.90
CA PRO A 298 4.77 -2.23 -9.62
C PRO A 298 5.23 -2.24 -11.09
N ILE A 299 4.53 -1.47 -11.92
CA ILE A 299 4.91 -1.20 -13.30
C ILE A 299 5.37 0.26 -13.37
N ILE A 300 6.65 0.45 -13.71
CA ILE A 300 7.35 1.73 -13.70
C ILE A 300 8.11 1.89 -15.02
N GLY A 301 8.03 3.08 -15.62
CA GLY A 301 8.83 3.47 -16.78
C GLY A 301 8.03 3.60 -18.07
N GLU A 302 8.75 3.68 -19.19
CA GLU A 302 8.13 3.92 -20.50
C GLU A 302 7.30 2.71 -20.97
N SER A 303 6.23 3.01 -21.68
CA SER A 303 5.38 2.02 -22.33
C SER A 303 5.86 1.69 -23.75
N LYS A 304 5.15 0.81 -24.45
CA LYS A 304 5.41 0.54 -25.88
C LYS A 304 5.06 1.71 -26.82
N HIS A 305 4.30 2.70 -26.34
CA HIS A 305 4.02 3.92 -27.09
C HIS A 305 4.90 5.04 -26.55
N GLU A 306 5.63 5.68 -27.46
CA GLU A 306 6.54 6.79 -27.14
C GLU A 306 5.81 7.91 -26.39
N GLY A 307 6.46 8.39 -25.33
CA GLY A 307 5.93 9.46 -24.48
C GLY A 307 4.79 9.05 -23.54
N LEU A 308 4.36 7.78 -23.54
CA LEU A 308 3.44 7.25 -22.52
C LEU A 308 4.22 6.45 -21.48
N TRP A 309 4.03 6.82 -20.21
CA TRP A 309 4.77 6.32 -19.07
C TRP A 309 3.85 5.77 -18.00
N PHE A 310 4.34 4.82 -17.21
CA PHE A 310 3.58 4.10 -16.19
C PHE A 310 4.22 4.24 -14.81
N ASN A 311 3.38 4.42 -13.78
CA ASN A 311 3.76 4.28 -12.37
C ASN A 311 2.51 3.84 -11.58
N PHE A 312 2.22 2.54 -11.59
CA PHE A 312 1.07 1.96 -10.91
C PHE A 312 1.37 0.53 -10.45
N GLY A 313 0.39 -0.12 -9.80
CA GLY A 313 0.51 -1.54 -9.46
C GLY A 313 1.18 -1.82 -8.12
N HIS A 314 1.30 -0.82 -7.25
CA HIS A 314 1.98 -0.92 -5.95
C HIS A 314 1.24 -1.73 -4.88
N ALA A 315 0.08 -2.31 -5.21
CA ALA A 315 -0.74 -3.10 -4.28
C ALA A 315 -0.97 -2.39 -2.92
N HIS A 316 -0.53 -2.98 -1.81
CA HIS A 316 -0.66 -2.44 -0.46
C HIS A 316 0.48 -1.47 -0.07
N SER A 317 1.54 -1.38 -0.89
CA SER A 317 2.76 -0.63 -0.59
C SER A 317 2.80 0.73 -1.30
N GLY A 318 1.67 1.21 -1.83
CA GLY A 318 1.62 2.46 -2.60
C GLY A 318 2.06 3.70 -1.82
N LEU A 319 1.70 3.80 -0.54
CA LEU A 319 2.17 4.89 0.32
C LEU A 319 3.67 4.72 0.64
N THR A 320 4.13 3.51 0.90
CA THR A 320 5.52 3.20 1.25
C THR A 320 6.50 3.39 0.09
N LEU A 321 6.06 3.08 -1.13
CA LEU A 321 6.91 3.07 -2.32
C LEU A 321 6.69 4.31 -3.21
N GLY A 322 5.70 5.15 -2.91
CA GLY A 322 5.32 6.27 -3.77
C GLY A 322 6.48 7.20 -4.10
N ALA A 323 7.23 7.64 -3.08
CA ALA A 323 8.38 8.52 -3.24
C ALA A 323 9.49 7.90 -4.11
N ILE A 324 9.93 6.68 -3.79
CA ILE A 324 11.02 6.02 -4.53
C ILE A 324 10.65 5.68 -5.97
N THR A 325 9.41 5.27 -6.25
CA THR A 325 9.01 5.01 -7.64
C THR A 325 8.78 6.29 -8.43
N ALA A 326 8.36 7.38 -7.77
CA ALA A 326 8.28 8.69 -8.40
C ALA A 326 9.66 9.22 -8.79
N ARG A 327 10.66 9.08 -7.91
CA ARG A 327 12.05 9.43 -8.21
C ARG A 327 12.61 8.63 -9.40
N VAL A 328 12.47 7.31 -9.39
CA VAL A 328 12.93 6.46 -10.50
C VAL A 328 12.29 6.88 -11.82
N LEU A 329 10.99 7.19 -11.82
CA LEU A 329 10.31 7.67 -13.02
C LEU A 329 10.79 9.06 -13.46
N ALA A 330 11.02 9.98 -12.52
CA ALA A 330 11.52 11.31 -12.82
C ALA A 330 12.93 11.26 -13.45
N GLU A 331 13.82 10.44 -12.91
CA GLU A 331 15.16 10.20 -13.45
C GLU A 331 15.07 9.62 -14.88
N LEU A 332 14.15 8.68 -15.12
CA LEU A 332 13.90 8.14 -16.48
C LEU A 332 13.41 9.21 -17.47
N LEU A 333 12.44 10.03 -17.06
CA LEU A 333 11.90 11.12 -17.89
C LEU A 333 12.96 12.17 -18.22
N ALA A 334 13.89 12.43 -17.30
CA ALA A 334 15.00 13.36 -17.47
C ALA A 334 16.17 12.78 -18.29
N GLY A 335 16.15 11.48 -18.64
CA GLY A 335 17.26 10.80 -19.29
C GLY A 335 18.47 10.60 -18.38
N GLU A 336 18.25 10.62 -17.06
CA GLU A 336 19.29 10.48 -16.03
C GLU A 336 19.53 9.01 -15.65
N LYS A 337 20.66 8.76 -14.98
CA LYS A 337 20.93 7.45 -14.40
C LYS A 337 20.02 7.25 -13.18
N THR A 338 19.24 6.16 -13.20
CA THR A 338 18.31 5.87 -12.13
C THR A 338 18.98 5.38 -10.84
N VAL A 339 18.39 5.71 -9.69
CA VAL A 339 18.82 5.26 -8.35
C VAL A 339 18.59 3.76 -8.12
N VAL A 340 17.65 3.17 -8.85
CA VAL A 340 17.32 1.74 -8.86
C VAL A 340 17.24 1.27 -10.32
N ASP A 341 17.68 0.04 -10.61
CA ASP A 341 17.49 -0.56 -11.95
C ASP A 341 15.98 -0.68 -12.24
N PRO A 342 15.45 0.02 -13.26
CA PRO A 342 14.02 0.01 -13.56
C PRO A 342 13.60 -1.25 -14.33
N LYS A 343 14.54 -2.01 -14.89
CA LYS A 343 14.26 -3.15 -15.77
C LYS A 343 13.33 -4.20 -15.14
N PRO A 344 13.49 -4.60 -13.86
CA PRO A 344 12.57 -5.53 -13.20
C PRO A 344 11.13 -5.01 -13.08
N PHE A 345 10.93 -3.69 -13.15
CA PHE A 345 9.65 -3.00 -12.98
C PHE A 345 9.07 -2.49 -14.31
N SER A 346 9.78 -2.66 -15.43
CA SER A 346 9.28 -2.29 -16.76
C SER A 346 8.07 -3.13 -17.19
N MET A 347 7.17 -2.52 -17.95
CA MET A 347 6.03 -3.21 -18.56
C MET A 347 6.45 -4.33 -19.54
N ASN A 348 7.67 -4.27 -20.09
CA ASN A 348 8.19 -5.23 -21.08
C ASN A 348 8.38 -6.66 -20.56
N ARG A 349 8.11 -6.91 -19.28
CA ARG A 349 8.14 -8.25 -18.67
C ARG A 349 6.85 -9.06 -18.87
N PHE A 350 5.84 -8.50 -19.55
CA PHE A 350 4.55 -9.14 -19.83
C PHE A 350 4.24 -9.27 -21.31
#